data_AF-A0A514CFH8-F1
#
_entry.id   AF-A0A514CFH8-F1
#
_cell.length_a   1.000
_cell.length_b   1.000
_cell.length_c   1.000
_cell.angle_alpha   90.00
_cell.angle_beta   90.00
_cell.angle_gamma   90.00
#
_symmetry.space_group_name_H-M   'P 1'
#
loop_
_entity.id
_entity.type
_entity.pdbx_description
1 polymer ?
#
loop_
_entity_poly.entity_id
_entity_poly.type
_entity_poly.pdbx_seq_one_letter_code
_entity_poly.pdbx_strand_id
1 'polypeptide(L)'
;MDIKKIDNLWRFLSIKNNLPVKLELDHHVYYKFTKGNIQLIHQFNPKLWQESTLIIAEKLFQEKSVSQRFHHKKKQFGFSSKDTSTHVQIFFPKSLLRLKSTYEMDIQMDRNGHYSIGLSPFVPKNVYQILDSVNYVCQEMWKKNFFSEGIRN
;
A
#
# COMPACT_ATOMS: atom_id res chain seq x y z
N MET A 1 -1.09 7.57 17.97
CA MET A 1 -2.31 7.15 17.25
C MET A 1 -2.84 5.92 17.95
N ASP A 2 -4.14 5.84 18.26
CA ASP A 2 -4.70 4.70 19.00
C ASP A 2 -4.89 3.50 18.05
N ILE A 3 -4.42 2.32 18.44
CA ILE A 3 -4.62 1.06 17.69
C ILE A 3 -6.11 0.84 17.44
N LYS A 4 -6.96 1.17 18.43
CA LYS A 4 -8.42 1.09 18.30
C LYS A 4 -8.95 1.97 17.17
N LYS A 5 -8.36 3.15 16.97
CA LYS A 5 -8.76 4.05 15.89
C LYS A 5 -8.50 3.40 14.53
N ILE A 6 -7.34 2.78 14.34
CA ILE A 6 -6.99 2.11 13.08
C ILE A 6 -7.86 0.87 12.86
N ASP A 7 -8.06 0.08 13.90
CA ASP A 7 -8.97 -1.08 13.85
C ASP A 7 -10.38 -0.66 13.42
N ASN A 8 -10.91 0.42 14.00
CA ASN A 8 -12.20 0.99 13.61
C ASN A 8 -12.25 1.41 12.14
N LEU A 9 -11.18 2.03 11.60
CA LEU A 9 -11.13 2.42 10.19
C LEU A 9 -11.19 1.20 9.27
N TRP A 10 -10.40 0.15 9.55
CA TRP A 10 -10.36 -1.06 8.72
C TRP A 10 -11.62 -1.91 8.85
N ARG A 11 -12.18 -2.04 10.06
CA ARG A 11 -13.45 -2.72 10.28
C ARG A 11 -14.60 -2.02 9.59
N PHE A 12 -14.65 -0.69 9.65
CA PHE A 12 -15.65 0.09 8.92
C PHE A 12 -15.59 -0.18 7.41
N LEU A 13 -14.39 -0.18 6.83
CA LEU A 13 -14.20 -0.49 5.40
C LEU A 13 -14.57 -1.94 5.08
N SER A 14 -14.22 -2.88 5.94
CA SER A 14 -14.61 -4.30 5.83
C SER A 14 -16.13 -4.45 5.73
N ILE A 15 -16.86 -3.87 6.69
CA ILE A 15 -18.32 -3.96 6.76
C ILE A 15 -18.96 -3.27 5.56
N LYS A 16 -18.57 -2.02 5.27
CA LYS A 16 -19.18 -1.23 4.19
C LYS A 16 -18.97 -1.82 2.79
N ASN A 17 -17.88 -2.54 2.58
CA ASN A 17 -17.59 -3.16 1.28
C ASN A 17 -17.93 -4.66 1.23
N ASN A 18 -18.49 -5.23 2.30
CA ASN A 18 -18.69 -6.66 2.47
C ASN A 18 -17.42 -7.47 2.13
N LEU A 19 -16.26 -6.99 2.59
CA LEU A 19 -14.96 -7.61 2.36
C LEU A 19 -14.45 -8.22 3.66
N PRO A 20 -14.10 -9.52 3.70
CA PRO A 20 -13.53 -10.12 4.90
C PRO A 20 -12.17 -9.48 5.18
N VAL A 21 -11.97 -9.04 6.43
CA VAL A 21 -10.68 -8.58 6.94
C VAL A 21 -10.05 -9.69 7.76
N LYS A 22 -8.82 -10.08 7.41
CA LYS A 22 -8.00 -10.94 8.25
C LYS A 22 -7.09 -10.08 9.11
N LEU A 23 -7.25 -10.19 10.43
CA LEU A 23 -6.38 -9.56 11.42
C LEU A 23 -5.39 -10.61 11.94
N GLU A 24 -4.10 -10.32 11.84
CA GLU A 24 -3.04 -11.11 12.47
C GLU A 24 -2.29 -10.21 13.45
N LEU A 25 -2.11 -10.69 14.68
CA LEU A 25 -1.45 -9.99 15.77
C LEU A 25 -0.20 -10.77 16.17
N ASP A 26 0.97 -10.19 15.91
CA ASP A 26 2.25 -10.66 16.43
C ASP A 26 3.06 -9.42 16.90
N HIS A 27 4.37 -9.33 16.59
CA HIS A 27 5.15 -8.11 16.78
C HIS A 27 4.64 -6.94 15.93
N HIS A 28 3.95 -7.27 14.83
CA HIS A 28 3.26 -6.34 13.95
C HIS A 28 1.77 -6.68 13.90
N VAL A 29 0.96 -5.65 13.62
CA VAL A 29 -0.46 -5.78 13.34
C VAL A 29 -0.65 -5.80 11.83
N TYR A 30 -1.33 -6.81 11.31
CA TYR A 30 -1.63 -6.94 9.88
C TYR A 30 -3.13 -6.93 9.64
N TYR A 31 -3.58 -6.07 8.74
CA TYR A 31 -4.93 -6.10 8.16
C TYR A 31 -4.81 -6.54 6.71
N LYS A 32 -5.43 -7.67 6.36
CA LYS A 32 -5.42 -8.19 4.98
C LYS A 32 -6.83 -8.22 4.41
N PHE A 33 -6.99 -7.66 3.21
CA PHE A 33 -8.21 -7.72 2.40
C PHE A 33 -7.87 -8.32 1.04
N THR A 34 -8.80 -9.08 0.47
CA THR A 34 -8.64 -9.63 -0.88
C THR A 34 -9.90 -9.33 -1.68
N LYS A 35 -9.72 -8.78 -2.89
CA LYS A 35 -10.81 -8.55 -3.84
C LYS A 35 -10.35 -8.95 -5.25
N GLY A 36 -10.91 -10.03 -5.77
CA GLY A 36 -10.47 -10.63 -7.03
C GLY A 36 -8.99 -11.04 -6.95
N ASN A 37 -8.17 -10.60 -7.91
CA ASN A 37 -6.72 -10.84 -7.92
C ASN A 37 -5.90 -9.86 -7.06
N ILE A 38 -6.50 -8.84 -6.45
CA ILE A 38 -5.76 -7.84 -5.65
C ILE A 38 -5.86 -8.17 -4.16
N GLN A 39 -4.72 -8.13 -3.50
CA GLN A 39 -4.56 -8.17 -2.06
C GLN A 39 -4.11 -6.80 -1.54
N LEU A 40 -4.76 -6.35 -0.48
CA LEU A 40 -4.42 -5.17 0.29
C LEU A 40 -3.90 -5.63 1.65
N ILE A 41 -2.72 -5.19 2.04
CA ILE A 41 -2.12 -5.49 3.34
C ILE A 41 -1.71 -4.17 3.99
N HIS A 42 -2.26 -3.88 5.17
CA HIS A 42 -1.74 -2.81 6.01
C HIS A 42 -1.02 -3.42 7.21
N GLN A 43 0.26 -3.12 7.36
CA GLN A 43 1.10 -3.65 8.42
C GLN A 43 1.76 -2.53 9.22
N PHE A 44 1.80 -2.65 10.54
CA PHE A 44 2.53 -1.70 11.38
C PHE A 44 2.97 -2.32 12.70
N ASN A 45 4.05 -1.77 13.26
CA ASN A 45 4.48 -2.06 14.62
C ASN A 45 3.75 -1.09 15.58
N PRO A 46 2.96 -1.58 16.55
CA PRO A 46 2.28 -0.72 17.53
C PRO A 46 3.21 0.20 18.33
N LYS A 47 4.48 -0.19 18.49
CA LYS A 47 5.52 0.60 19.18
C LYS A 47 6.18 1.62 18.25
N LEU A 48 6.22 1.35 16.94
CA LEU A 48 6.91 2.16 15.93
C LEU A 48 5.99 2.45 14.74
N TRP A 49 5.08 3.42 14.92
CA TRP A 49 4.10 3.83 13.92
C TRP A 49 4.71 4.34 12.59
N GLN A 50 5.97 4.77 12.60
CA GLN A 50 6.67 5.24 11.41
C GLN A 50 6.99 4.09 10.44
N GLU A 51 6.93 2.83 10.89
CA GLU A 51 7.12 1.63 10.07
C GLU A 51 5.79 1.14 9.44
N SER A 52 4.71 1.90 9.62
CA SER A 52 3.39 1.58 9.06
C SER A 52 3.45 1.59 7.54
N THR A 53 3.09 0.47 6.93
CA THR A 53 3.21 0.26 5.48
C THR A 53 1.91 -0.27 4.92
N LEU A 54 1.48 0.30 3.79
CA LEU A 54 0.38 -0.21 2.99
C LEU A 54 0.94 -0.90 1.74
N ILE A 55 0.54 -2.14 1.52
CA ILE A 55 0.94 -2.96 0.37
C ILE A 55 -0.30 -3.27 -0.45
N ILE A 56 -0.25 -2.99 -1.74
CA ILE A 56 -1.28 -3.32 -2.73
C ILE A 56 -0.60 -4.20 -3.76
N ALA A 57 -0.94 -5.48 -3.80
CA ALA A 57 -0.26 -6.46 -4.62
C ALA A 57 -1.23 -7.40 -5.31
N GLU A 58 -0.80 -8.02 -6.39
CA GLU A 58 -1.52 -9.15 -6.96
C GLU A 58 -1.29 -10.42 -6.14
N LYS A 59 -2.33 -11.26 -6.01
CA LYS A 59 -2.28 -12.48 -5.18
C LYS A 59 -1.17 -13.45 -5.61
N LEU A 60 -0.86 -13.45 -6.91
CA LEU A 60 0.15 -14.32 -7.51
C LEU A 60 1.55 -13.70 -7.54
N PHE A 61 1.72 -12.50 -7.00
CA PHE A 61 3.02 -11.83 -6.92
C PHE A 61 4.04 -12.69 -6.15
N GLN A 62 5.21 -12.88 -6.76
CA GLN A 62 6.30 -13.66 -6.17
C GLN A 62 7.50 -12.77 -5.84
N GLU A 63 7.70 -12.47 -4.56
CA GLU A 63 8.82 -11.64 -4.08
C GLU A 63 10.20 -12.21 -4.45
N LYS A 64 10.35 -13.54 -4.44
CA LYS A 64 11.61 -14.21 -4.85
C LYS A 64 11.91 -14.08 -6.34
N SER A 65 10.93 -13.70 -7.14
CA SER A 65 11.00 -13.63 -8.61
C SER A 65 10.97 -12.18 -9.10
N VAL A 66 11.27 -11.19 -8.26
CA VAL A 66 11.29 -9.77 -8.65
C VAL A 66 12.33 -9.53 -9.73
N SER A 67 11.88 -9.05 -10.89
CA SER A 67 12.75 -8.65 -12.00
C SER A 67 12.96 -7.16 -12.08
N GLN A 68 11.97 -6.36 -11.68
CA GLN A 68 12.03 -4.91 -11.76
C GLN A 68 11.58 -4.30 -10.43
N ARG A 69 12.33 -3.30 -9.97
CA ARG A 69 12.05 -2.60 -8.73
C ARG A 69 12.30 -1.12 -8.89
N PHE A 70 11.35 -0.34 -8.42
CA PHE A 70 11.47 1.10 -8.27
C PHE A 70 11.26 1.43 -6.79
N HIS A 71 12.24 2.10 -6.19
CA HIS A 71 12.13 2.58 -4.82
C HIS A 71 12.27 4.10 -4.81
N HIS A 72 11.51 4.76 -3.95
CA HIS A 72 11.64 6.19 -3.67
C HIS A 72 11.64 6.40 -2.17
N LYS A 73 12.76 6.94 -1.67
CA LYS A 73 12.90 7.33 -0.28
C LYS A 73 13.03 8.85 -0.19
N LYS A 74 12.34 9.48 0.77
CA LYS A 74 12.56 10.91 1.04
C LYS A 74 13.96 11.08 1.61
N LYS A 75 14.74 12.00 1.03
CA LYS A 75 16.09 12.30 1.50
C LYS A 75 15.99 12.85 2.93
N GLN A 76 16.51 12.11 3.89
CA GLN A 76 16.62 12.57 5.27
C GLN A 76 17.98 13.25 5.46
N PHE A 77 17.99 14.41 6.10
CA PHE A 77 19.21 15.17 6.35
C PHE A 77 20.16 14.34 7.23
N GLY A 78 21.43 14.22 6.84
CA GLY A 78 22.44 13.44 7.58
C GLY A 78 22.53 11.94 7.24
N PHE A 79 21.63 11.40 6.40
CA PHE A 79 21.70 10.01 5.94
C PHE A 79 22.04 9.94 4.44
N SER A 80 23.06 9.16 4.10
CA SER A 80 23.35 8.82 2.69
C SER A 80 22.18 7.98 2.15
N SER A 81 21.37 8.57 1.28
CA SER A 81 20.42 7.83 0.48
C SER A 81 21.24 6.93 -0.44
N LYS A 82 21.16 5.61 -0.29
CA LYS A 82 21.69 4.69 -1.30
C LYS A 82 20.96 5.04 -2.61
N ASP A 83 21.71 5.57 -3.57
CA ASP A 83 21.17 6.08 -4.82
C ASP A 83 20.29 5.01 -5.47
N THR A 84 19.00 5.32 -5.57
CA THR A 84 18.04 4.56 -6.36
C THR A 84 18.48 4.66 -7.81
N SER A 85 18.87 3.53 -8.39
CA SER A 85 19.21 3.38 -9.81
C SER A 85 18.29 4.22 -10.69
N THR A 86 18.86 5.29 -11.25
CA THR A 86 18.19 6.30 -12.08
C THR A 86 17.84 5.77 -13.47
N HIS A 87 18.14 4.50 -13.77
CA HIS A 87 17.98 3.87 -15.08
C HIS A 87 16.85 2.82 -15.14
N VAL A 88 15.80 2.99 -14.34
CA VAL A 88 14.63 2.11 -14.43
C VAL A 88 13.67 2.68 -15.47
N GLN A 89 13.66 2.05 -16.65
CA GLN A 89 12.60 2.19 -17.64
C GLN A 89 11.26 2.11 -16.90
N ILE A 90 10.45 3.17 -16.95
CA ILE A 90 9.28 3.31 -16.10
C ILE A 90 8.24 2.25 -16.53
N PHE A 91 8.31 1.08 -15.91
CA PHE A 91 7.44 -0.07 -16.18
C PHE A 91 6.05 0.06 -15.52
N PHE A 92 5.75 1.25 -15.00
CA PHE A 92 4.54 1.58 -14.27
C PHE A 92 4.03 2.98 -14.70
N PRO A 93 2.75 3.31 -14.46
CA PRO A 93 2.19 4.61 -14.84
C PRO A 93 2.89 5.81 -14.19
N LYS A 94 3.25 6.84 -14.98
CA LYS A 94 3.85 8.09 -14.47
C LYS A 94 2.96 8.81 -13.45
N SER A 95 1.64 8.66 -13.56
CA SER A 95 0.63 9.18 -12.62
C SER A 95 0.86 8.70 -11.19
N LEU A 96 1.29 7.45 -10.97
CA LEU A 96 1.59 6.93 -9.62
C LEU A 96 2.72 7.69 -8.94
N LEU A 97 3.60 8.34 -9.69
CA LEU A 97 4.70 9.12 -9.14
C LEU A 97 4.24 10.33 -8.34
N ARG A 98 2.99 10.78 -8.49
CA ARG A 98 2.42 11.85 -7.67
C ARG A 98 2.41 11.48 -6.18
N LEU A 99 2.29 10.19 -5.85
CA LEU A 99 2.29 9.71 -4.47
C LEU A 99 3.63 9.91 -3.75
N LYS A 100 4.75 10.07 -4.48
CA LYS A 100 6.09 10.33 -3.92
C LYS A 100 6.15 11.60 -3.07
N SER A 101 5.29 12.58 -3.37
CA SER A 101 5.17 13.81 -2.57
C SER A 101 4.76 13.52 -1.13
N THR A 102 3.98 12.46 -0.92
CA THR A 102 3.39 12.10 0.36
C THR A 102 4.12 10.91 1.00
N TYR A 103 4.37 9.86 0.23
CA TYR A 103 4.88 8.56 0.69
C TYR A 103 6.27 8.25 0.12
N GLU A 104 7.07 7.54 0.90
CA GLU A 104 8.07 6.64 0.36
C GLU A 104 7.35 5.51 -0.38
N MET A 105 7.88 5.12 -1.53
CA MET A 105 7.22 4.17 -2.43
C MET A 105 8.18 3.03 -2.78
N ASP A 106 7.65 1.82 -2.82
CA ASP A 106 8.34 0.65 -3.35
C ASP A 106 7.43 -0.06 -4.35
N ILE A 107 7.77 -0.03 -5.63
CA ILE A 107 7.02 -0.67 -6.71
C ILE A 107 7.88 -1.81 -7.23
N GLN A 108 7.30 -3.00 -7.27
CA GLN A 108 7.97 -4.21 -7.70
C GLN A 108 7.14 -4.90 -8.78
N MET A 109 7.81 -5.52 -9.74
CA MET A 109 7.22 -6.41 -10.73
C MET A 109 7.99 -7.72 -10.75
N ASP A 110 7.29 -8.83 -10.59
CA ASP A 110 7.86 -10.16 -10.73
C ASP A 110 8.09 -10.53 -12.20
N ARG A 111 8.84 -11.61 -12.45
CA ARG A 111 9.11 -12.12 -13.80
C ARG A 111 7.84 -12.54 -14.57
N ASN A 112 6.73 -12.75 -13.88
CA ASN A 112 5.45 -13.12 -14.47
C ASN A 112 4.58 -11.89 -14.78
N GLY A 113 5.08 -10.68 -14.52
CA GLY A 113 4.36 -9.43 -14.75
C GLY A 113 3.38 -9.05 -13.65
N HIS A 114 3.43 -9.70 -12.47
CA HIS A 114 2.59 -9.30 -11.35
C HIS A 114 3.21 -8.14 -10.58
N TYR A 115 2.36 -7.23 -10.09
CA TYR A 115 2.80 -6.03 -9.39
C TYR A 115 2.59 -6.08 -7.88
N SER A 116 3.49 -5.38 -7.16
CA SER A 116 3.36 -5.05 -5.75
C SER A 116 3.77 -3.61 -5.51
N ILE A 117 2.93 -2.84 -4.81
CA ILE A 117 3.13 -1.43 -4.50
C ILE A 117 3.05 -1.23 -3.00
N GLY A 118 4.17 -0.83 -2.39
CA GLY A 118 4.29 -0.42 -1.00
C GLY A 118 4.29 1.10 -0.84
N LEU A 119 3.53 1.61 0.13
CA LEU A 119 3.51 3.01 0.56
C LEU A 119 3.89 3.09 2.04
N SER A 120 4.89 3.89 2.38
CA SER A 120 5.35 4.09 3.77
C SER A 120 5.79 5.55 4.00
N PRO A 121 5.60 6.13 5.19
CA PRO A 121 4.71 5.66 6.24
C PRO A 121 3.24 5.83 5.83
N PHE A 122 2.41 4.81 6.04
CA PHE A 122 0.97 4.87 5.80
C PHE A 122 0.20 4.88 7.13
N VAL A 123 -0.15 6.09 7.58
CA VAL A 123 -0.79 6.31 8.89
C VAL A 123 -2.12 7.03 8.66
N PRO A 124 -3.19 6.31 8.27
CA PRO A 124 -4.45 6.94 7.87
C PRO A 124 -5.16 7.57 9.06
N LYS A 125 -5.58 8.83 8.90
CA LYS A 125 -6.32 9.61 9.91
C LYS A 125 -7.83 9.37 9.85
N ASN A 126 -8.34 9.00 8.67
CA ASN A 126 -9.74 8.76 8.38
C ASN A 126 -9.89 7.74 7.23
N VAL A 127 -11.12 7.31 6.95
CA VAL A 127 -11.43 6.31 5.92
C VAL A 127 -11.16 6.82 4.50
N TYR A 128 -11.34 8.13 4.25
CA TYR A 128 -11.11 8.72 2.94
C TYR A 128 -9.64 8.63 2.52
N GLN A 129 -8.70 8.83 3.45
CA GLN A 129 -7.27 8.63 3.14
C GLN A 129 -6.95 7.20 2.70
N ILE A 130 -7.67 6.21 3.23
CA ILE A 130 -7.54 4.82 2.81
C ILE A 130 -8.17 4.64 1.43
N LEU A 131 -9.42 5.09 1.25
CA LEU A 131 -10.12 4.99 -0.03
C LEU A 131 -9.35 5.65 -1.16
N ASP A 132 -8.95 6.91 -0.99
CA ASP A 132 -8.29 7.71 -2.00
C ASP A 132 -6.96 7.07 -2.38
N SER A 133 -6.14 6.65 -1.39
CA SER A 133 -4.84 6.03 -1.67
C SER A 133 -4.99 4.67 -2.37
N VAL A 134 -5.88 3.81 -1.85
CA VAL A 134 -6.05 2.45 -2.38
C VAL A 134 -6.71 2.47 -3.75
N ASN A 135 -7.81 3.21 -3.91
CA ASN A 135 -8.51 3.30 -5.19
C ASN A 135 -7.67 4.03 -6.23
N TYR A 136 -6.91 5.08 -5.87
CA TYR A 136 -6.00 5.73 -6.80
C TYR A 136 -4.96 4.75 -7.34
N VAL A 137 -4.26 4.01 -6.46
CA VAL A 137 -3.30 2.99 -6.91
C VAL A 137 -3.98 1.94 -7.78
N CYS A 138 -5.18 1.49 -7.38
CA CYS A 138 -5.87 0.43 -8.11
C CYS A 138 -6.39 0.89 -9.49
N GLN A 139 -6.83 2.14 -9.62
CA GLN A 139 -7.23 2.76 -10.87
C GLN A 139 -6.04 2.96 -11.80
N GLU A 140 -4.91 3.40 -11.27
CA GLU A 140 -3.72 3.63 -12.09
C GLU A 140 -3.14 2.32 -12.63
N MET A 141 -3.01 1.29 -11.78
CA MET A 141 -2.41 0.00 -12.15
C MET A 141 -3.37 -0.95 -12.88
N TRP A 142 -4.61 -1.08 -12.40
CA TRP A 142 -5.55 -2.11 -12.88
C TRP A 142 -6.89 -1.54 -13.35
N LYS A 143 -7.03 -0.22 -13.50
CA LYS A 143 -8.22 0.46 -14.04
C LYS A 143 -9.52 0.07 -13.33
N LYS A 144 -9.45 -0.15 -12.02
CA LYS A 144 -10.59 -0.57 -11.19
C LYS A 144 -10.52 -0.02 -9.77
N ASN A 145 -11.68 0.16 -9.16
CA ASN A 145 -11.81 0.54 -7.75
C ASN A 145 -11.75 -0.70 -6.84
N PHE A 146 -10.90 -0.63 -5.80
CA PHE A 146 -10.83 -1.66 -4.78
C PHE A 146 -12.02 -1.56 -3.82
N PHE A 147 -12.28 -0.39 -3.27
CA PHE A 147 -13.45 -0.10 -2.45
C PHE A 147 -14.51 0.62 -3.28
N SER A 148 -15.79 0.34 -3.04
CA SER A 148 -16.88 1.08 -3.68
C SER A 148 -16.90 2.53 -3.17
N GLU A 149 -17.03 3.49 -4.08
CA GLU A 149 -17.08 4.93 -3.75
C GLU A 149 -18.34 5.34 -2.96
N GLY A 150 -19.33 4.44 -2.84
CA GLY A 150 -20.60 4.64 -2.15
C GLY A 150 -20.54 4.65 -0.62
N ILE A 151 -19.47 5.16 0.00
CA ILE A 151 -19.49 5.48 1.44
C ILE A 151 -20.22 6.81 1.62
N ARG A 152 -21.53 6.82 1.37
CA ARG A 152 -22.41 7.90 1.85
C ARG A 152 -22.71 7.60 3.32
N ASN A 153 -22.54 8.62 4.17
CA ASN A 153 -22.85 8.59 5.60
C ASN A 153 -24.29 8.13 5.83
#